data_AF-A0A3Q7SMB1-F1
#
_entry.id   AF-A0A3Q7SMB1-F1
#
_cell.length_a   1.000
_cell.length_b   1.000
_cell.length_c   1.000
_cell.angle_alpha   90.00
_cell.angle_beta   90.00
_cell.angle_gamma   90.00
#
_symmetry.space_group_name_H-M   'P 1'
#
loop_
_entity.id
_entity.type
_entity.pdbx_description
1 polymer ?
#
loop_
_entity_poly.entity_id
_entity_poly.type
_entity_poly.pdbx_seq_one_letter_code
_entity_poly.pdbx_strand_id
1 'polypeptide(L)'
;MAGTGPGARFYRQIKRHPALIPMIGFIGLGMGSAALYLLRLALRSPDVCWDRKNNPEPWNRLSPNDQYKFLAVSTDYKKLKKDRPDF
;
A
#
# COMPACT_ATOMS: atom_id res chain seq x y z
N MET A 1 -45.24 -4.25 8.66
CA MET A 1 -44.52 -4.47 7.39
C MET A 1 -43.03 -4.32 7.67
N ALA A 2 -42.30 -5.42 7.80
CA ALA A 2 -40.90 -5.39 8.28
C ALA A 2 -39.95 -4.84 7.21
N GLY A 3 -39.36 -3.67 7.46
CA GLY A 3 -38.37 -3.05 6.59
C GLY A 3 -37.08 -3.86 6.57
N THR A 4 -36.77 -4.50 5.44
CA THR A 4 -35.45 -5.11 5.21
C THR A 4 -34.35 -4.04 5.28
N GLY A 5 -33.43 -4.16 6.24
CA GLY A 5 -32.30 -3.26 6.40
C GLY A 5 -31.36 -3.21 5.18
N PRO A 6 -30.50 -2.19 5.10
CA PRO A 6 -29.68 -1.91 3.91
C PRO A 6 -28.80 -3.09 3.47
N GLY A 7 -28.21 -3.83 4.42
CA GLY A 7 -27.42 -5.04 4.12
C GLY A 7 -28.24 -6.17 3.50
N ALA A 8 -29.50 -6.36 3.95
CA ALA A 8 -30.39 -7.37 3.39
C ALA A 8 -30.86 -7.04 1.97
N ARG A 9 -30.95 -5.74 1.62
CA ARG A 9 -31.27 -5.26 0.27
C ARG A 9 -30.12 -5.54 -0.69
N PHE A 10 -28.89 -5.22 -0.27
CA PHE A 10 -27.68 -5.44 -1.06
C PHE A 10 -27.44 -6.94 -1.34
N TYR A 11 -27.55 -7.79 -0.32
CA TYR A 11 -27.41 -9.24 -0.47
C TYR A 11 -28.42 -9.82 -1.46
N ARG A 12 -29.68 -9.36 -1.38
CA ARG A 12 -30.75 -9.79 -2.29
C ARG A 12 -30.48 -9.34 -3.74
N GLN A 13 -29.86 -8.17 -3.92
CA GLN A 13 -29.49 -7.64 -5.23
C GLN A 13 -28.32 -8.40 -5.87
N ILE A 14 -27.31 -8.78 -5.09
CA ILE A 14 -26.19 -9.62 -5.55
C ILE A 14 -26.69 -11.01 -5.96
N LYS A 15 -27.58 -11.63 -5.17
CA LYS A 15 -28.17 -12.93 -5.53
C LYS A 15 -29.01 -12.88 -6.80
N ARG A 16 -29.70 -11.76 -7.05
CA ARG A 16 -30.55 -11.59 -8.23
C ARG A 16 -29.73 -11.32 -9.51
N HIS A 17 -28.52 -10.78 -9.37
CA HIS A 17 -27.63 -10.45 -10.48
C HIS A 17 -26.20 -10.95 -10.22
N PRO A 18 -25.91 -12.24 -10.47
CA PRO A 18 -24.60 -12.84 -10.16
C PRO A 18 -23.45 -12.22 -10.95
N ALA A 19 -23.72 -11.60 -12.10
CA ALA A 19 -22.74 -10.86 -12.89
C ALA A 19 -22.11 -9.66 -12.15
N LEU A 20 -22.76 -9.14 -11.10
CA LEU A 20 -22.22 -8.03 -10.30
C LEU A 20 -21.09 -8.44 -9.36
N ILE A 21 -20.99 -9.73 -9.01
CA ILE A 21 -19.97 -10.28 -8.10
C ILE A 21 -18.54 -10.00 -8.60
N PRO A 22 -18.16 -10.39 -9.84
CA PRO A 22 -16.82 -10.10 -10.34
C PRO A 22 -16.54 -8.60 -10.45
N MET A 23 -17.54 -7.79 -10.82
CA MET A 23 -17.38 -6.34 -10.94
C MET A 23 -17.04 -5.69 -9.59
N ILE A 24 -17.81 -5.99 -8.55
CA ILE A 24 -17.55 -5.49 -7.19
C ILE A 24 -16.22 -6.04 -6.66
N GLY A 25 -15.88 -7.28 -7.01
CA GLY A 25 -14.59 -7.89 -6.67
C GLY A 25 -13.40 -7.10 -7.22
N PHE A 26 -13.41 -6.76 -8.52
CA PHE A 26 -12.33 -5.97 -9.12
C PHE A 26 -12.26 -4.54 -8.58
N ILE A 27 -13.40 -3.91 -8.31
CA ILE A 27 -13.45 -2.57 -7.71
C ILE A 27 -12.85 -2.62 -6.30
N GLY A 28 -13.26 -3.59 -5.48
CA GLY A 28 -12.74 -3.78 -4.13
C GLY A 28 -11.24 -4.08 -4.13
N LEU A 29 -10.77 -4.93 -5.06
CA LEU A 29 -9.36 -5.23 -5.24
C LEU A 29 -8.56 -3.98 -5.65
N GLY A 30 -9.08 -3.19 -6.59
CA GLY A 30 -8.46 -1.94 -7.04
C GLY A 30 -8.37 -0.91 -5.91
N MET A 31 -9.47 -0.66 -5.20
CA MET A 31 -9.48 0.27 -4.07
C MET A 31 -8.58 -0.20 -2.92
N GLY A 32 -8.64 -1.50 -2.59
CA GLY A 32 -7.82 -2.09 -1.53
C GLY A 32 -6.33 -2.00 -1.86
N SER A 33 -5.93 -2.38 -3.08
CA SER A 33 -4.53 -2.30 -3.52
C SER A 33 -4.00 -0.87 -3.56
N ALA A 34 -4.80 0.11 -4.01
CA ALA A 34 -4.44 1.51 -3.99
C ALA A 34 -4.22 2.03 -2.57
N ALA A 35 -5.16 1.73 -1.65
CA ALA A 35 -5.05 2.14 -0.25
C ALA A 35 -3.83 1.50 0.43
N LEU A 36 -3.58 0.21 0.19
CA LEU A 36 -2.40 -0.50 0.71
C LEU A 36 -1.10 0.10 0.17
N TYR A 37 -1.05 0.48 -1.10
CA TYR A 37 0.14 1.10 -1.69
C TYR A 37 0.42 2.48 -1.08
N LEU A 38 -0.61 3.31 -0.90
CA LEU A 38 -0.47 4.61 -0.24
C LEU A 38 -0.02 4.47 1.21
N LEU A 39 -0.59 3.53 1.96
CA LEU A 39 -0.17 3.25 3.34
C LEU A 39 1.30 2.81 3.39
N ARG A 40 1.71 1.93 2.48
CA ARG A 40 3.10 1.49 2.37
C ARG A 40 4.04 2.65 2.03
N LEU A 41 3.64 3.54 1.13
CA LEU A 41 4.42 4.73 0.79
C LEU A 41 4.55 5.66 2.01
N ALA A 42 3.45 5.93 2.69
CA ALA A 42 3.44 6.75 3.89
C ALA A 42 4.41 6.21 4.96
N LEU A 43 4.41 4.90 5.22
CA LEU A 43 5.21 4.32 6.30
C LEU A 43 6.66 3.99 5.93
N ARG A 44 6.97 3.71 4.66
CA ARG A 44 8.29 3.22 4.24
C ARG A 44 9.02 4.13 3.24
N SER A 45 8.43 5.24 2.79
CA SER A 45 9.16 6.19 1.93
C SER A 45 10.07 7.07 2.79
N PRO A 46 11.33 7.29 2.37
CA PRO A 46 12.23 8.21 3.06
C PRO A 46 11.83 9.68 2.95
N ASP A 47 10.91 10.00 2.04
CA ASP A 47 10.41 11.37 1.85
C ASP A 47 9.39 11.78 2.93
N VAL A 48 8.86 10.82 3.69
CA VAL A 48 7.83 11.06 4.70
C VAL A 48 8.44 10.90 6.09
N CYS A 49 8.52 12.00 6.84
CA CYS A 49 9.02 12.01 8.20
C CYS A 49 7.88 12.01 9.23
N TRP A 50 7.66 10.86 9.87
CA TRP A 50 6.75 10.71 11.02
C TRP A 50 7.43 10.99 12.35
N ASP A 51 8.70 10.63 12.47
CA ASP A 51 9.49 10.74 13.70
C ASP A 51 10.40 11.96 13.66
N ARG A 52 9.84 13.13 14.00
CA ARG A 52 10.56 14.41 13.98
C ARG A 52 11.56 14.60 15.13
N LYS A 53 11.55 13.73 16.15
CA LYS A 53 12.34 13.93 17.37
C LYS A 53 13.58 13.06 17.43
N ASN A 54 13.47 11.76 17.11
CA ASN A 54 14.62 10.86 17.23
C ASN A 54 15.38 10.70 15.90
N ASN A 55 14.70 10.84 14.76
CA ASN A 55 15.34 10.77 13.45
C ASN A 55 14.60 11.65 12.43
N PRO A 56 14.80 12.97 12.49
CA PRO A 56 14.15 13.92 11.58
C PRO A 56 14.50 13.68 10.11
N GLU A 57 15.57 12.92 9.84
CA GLU A 57 16.08 12.57 8.51
C GLU A 57 15.85 11.07 8.23
N PRO A 58 14.73 10.68 7.60
CA PRO A 58 14.36 9.27 7.45
C PRO A 58 15.38 8.44 6.66
N TRP A 59 16.13 9.09 5.76
CA TRP A 59 17.18 8.47 4.95
C TRP A 59 18.40 8.00 5.74
N ASN A 60 18.63 8.49 6.96
CA ASN A 60 19.77 8.05 7.77
C ASN A 60 19.67 6.56 8.19
N ARG A 61 18.48 5.96 8.09
CA ARG A 61 18.26 4.54 8.40
C ARG A 61 18.42 3.62 7.18
N LEU A 62 18.60 4.17 5.98
CA LEU A 62 18.64 3.41 4.73
C LEU A 62 20.07 3.05 4.37
N SER A 63 20.36 1.75 4.32
CA SER A 63 21.59 1.23 3.74
C SER A 63 21.53 1.27 2.20
N PRO A 64 22.66 1.38 1.49
CA PRO A 64 22.70 1.26 0.03
C PRO A 64 22.08 -0.03 -0.51
N ASN A 65 22.09 -1.09 0.30
CA ASN A 65 21.49 -2.38 -0.04
C ASN A 65 19.99 -2.47 0.27
N ASP A 66 19.42 -1.47 0.94
CA ASP A 66 18.01 -1.50 1.31
C ASP A 66 17.14 -1.09 0.13
N GLN A 67 16.33 -2.05 -0.33
CA GLN A 67 15.34 -1.80 -1.35
C GLN A 67 14.10 -1.13 -0.73
N TYR A 68 14.08 0.20 -0.76
CA TYR A 68 12.89 0.96 -0.35
C TYR A 68 11.80 1.02 -1.44
N LYS A 69 12.12 0.70 -2.70
CA LYS A 69 11.14 0.66 -3.81
C LYS A 69 10.31 -0.62 -3.75
N PHE A 70 9.02 -0.52 -4.06
CA PHE A 70 8.13 -1.70 -4.02
C PHE A 70 8.53 -2.74 -5.06
N LEU A 71 8.95 -2.27 -6.23
CA LEU A 71 9.49 -3.09 -7.30
C LEU A 71 10.78 -2.46 -7.82
N ALA A 72 11.82 -3.28 -7.98
CA ALA A 72 13.08 -2.89 -8.57
C ALA A 72 13.28 -3.67 -9.87
N VAL A 73 13.08 -3.01 -11.00
CA VAL A 73 13.18 -3.68 -12.32
C VAL A 73 14.62 -3.69 -12.83
N SER A 74 15.34 -2.59 -12.62
CA SER A 74 16.68 -2.40 -13.21
C SER A 74 17.81 -2.39 -12.17
N THR A 75 17.49 -2.24 -10.88
CA THR A 75 18.48 -2.02 -9.83
C THR A 75 18.67 -3.26 -8.97
N ASP A 76 19.88 -3.82 -8.99
CA ASP A 76 20.28 -4.92 -8.09
C ASP A 76 20.86 -4.34 -6.79
N TYR A 77 19.99 -4.19 -5.79
CA TYR A 77 20.36 -3.64 -4.49
C TYR A 77 21.44 -4.43 -3.77
N LYS A 78 21.63 -5.72 -4.06
CA LYS A 78 22.67 -6.54 -3.40
C LYS A 78 24.08 -6.21 -3.87
N LYS A 79 24.22 -5.56 -5.03
CA LYS A 79 25.50 -5.20 -5.64
C LYS A 79 25.89 -3.74 -5.39
N LEU A 80 24.99 -2.96 -4.77
CA LEU A 80 25.25 -1.57 -4.45
C LEU A 80 26.30 -1.48 -3.35
N LYS A 81 27.34 -0.69 -3.57
CA LYS A 81 28.36 -0.40 -2.56
C LYS A 81 28.08 0.95 -1.95
N LYS A 82 28.41 1.09 -0.68
CA LYS A 82 28.40 2.38 -0.01
C LYS A 82 29.53 3.23 -0.57
N ASP A 83 29.18 4.29 -1.27
CA ASP A 83 30.13 5.21 -1.90
C ASP A 83 30.69 6.24 -0.91
N ARG A 84 29.98 6.50 0.20
CA ARG A 84 30.30 7.57 1.15
C ARG A 84 30.69 7.02 2.53
N PRO A 85 31.56 7.71 3.29
CA PRO A 85 31.89 7.35 4.68
C PRO A 85 30.65 7.35 5.58
N ASP A 86 30.73 6.64 6.71
CA ASP A 86 29.82 6.83 7.84
C ASP A 86 29.99 8.24 8.43
N PHE A 87 28.87 8.89 8.76
CA PHE A 87 28.81 10.18 9.47
C PHE A 87 28.48 9.94 10.95
#